data_AF-A0A957GHI0-F1
#
_entry.id   AF-A0A957GHI0-F1
#
_cell.length_a   1.000
_cell.length_b   1.000
_cell.length_c   1.000
_cell.angle_alpha   90.00
_cell.angle_beta   90.00
_cell.angle_gamma   90.00
#
_symmetry.space_group_name_H-M   'P 1'
#
loop_
_entity.id
_entity.type
_entity.pdbx_description
1 polymer ?
#
loop_
_entity_poly.entity_id
_entity_poly.type
_entity_poly.pdbx_seq_one_letter_code
_entity_poly.pdbx_strand_id
1 'polypeptide(L)'
;MISIHPNAHKAAEAAEAAGAQGGFWAYHVALYEGQNQWAGQSPAGARDFFINLAQEQGLDVARFTEEFDNDTYASHIDTFLQEATNLNLPGTPSVIYNGDLIPGDQVPFAFYVWDAVVQLELLKARQFASPPPMTIDTGKRYQARVQMESGDEFVIELYPASAPQTVNSFIFLANEGWFDGVTFHRVIPDFVAQTGDPTGTGVGGPGYTIPNEIDPNLTHADVGMVAMANSGADTNGSQWYITLADVSELDGSYTIFGKVIEG
;
A
#
# COMPACT_ATOMS: atom_id res chain seq x y z
N MET A 1 -16.46 2.45 -26.21
CA MET A 1 -16.41 3.13 -24.90
C MET A 1 -17.33 4.32 -24.98
N ILE A 2 -18.41 4.36 -24.18
CA ILE A 2 -19.18 5.59 -24.01
C ILE A 2 -18.21 6.55 -23.33
N SER A 3 -17.76 7.60 -24.04
CA SER A 3 -16.82 8.56 -23.46
C SER A 3 -17.48 9.17 -22.23
N ILE A 4 -16.90 8.91 -21.06
CA ILE A 4 -17.35 9.46 -19.77
C ILE A 4 -17.27 11.01 -19.80
N HIS A 5 -16.51 11.57 -20.75
CA HIS A 5 -16.34 13.00 -20.97
C HIS A 5 -16.43 13.35 -22.47
N PRO A 6 -17.63 13.57 -23.02
CA PRO A 6 -17.83 13.77 -24.47
C PRO A 6 -17.13 15.02 -25.01
N ASN A 7 -16.90 16.04 -24.17
CA ASN A 7 -16.27 17.29 -24.56
C ASN A 7 -14.75 17.35 -24.23
N ALA A 8 -14.16 16.29 -23.66
CA ALA A 8 -12.75 16.33 -23.21
C ALA A 8 -11.76 16.52 -24.36
N HIS A 9 -11.98 15.84 -25.48
CA HIS A 9 -11.14 16.00 -26.67
C HIS A 9 -11.15 17.44 -27.18
N LYS A 10 -12.35 18.02 -27.29
CA LYS A 10 -12.54 19.41 -27.70
C LYS A 10 -11.95 20.41 -26.72
N ALA A 11 -12.05 20.15 -25.41
CA ALA A 11 -11.40 20.98 -24.41
C ALA A 11 -9.86 20.97 -24.57
N ALA A 12 -9.27 19.83 -24.94
CA ALA A 12 -7.84 19.74 -25.22
C ALA A 12 -7.45 20.53 -26.49
N GLU A 13 -8.24 20.43 -27.57
CA GLU A 13 -8.05 21.25 -28.78
C GLU A 13 -8.14 22.76 -28.48
N ALA A 14 -9.08 23.18 -27.63
CA ALA A 14 -9.21 24.56 -27.17
C ALA A 14 -7.97 25.05 -26.41
N ALA A 15 -7.38 24.20 -25.55
CA ALA A 15 -6.13 24.53 -24.87
C ALA A 15 -4.96 24.70 -25.85
N GLU A 16 -4.86 23.86 -26.89
CA GLU A 16 -3.83 23.98 -27.93
C GLU A 16 -4.01 25.25 -28.78
N ALA A 17 -5.25 25.60 -29.14
CA ALA A 17 -5.55 26.86 -29.85
C ALA A 17 -5.15 28.09 -29.01
N ALA A 18 -5.39 28.07 -27.70
CA ALA A 18 -4.87 29.09 -26.79
C ALA A 18 -3.33 29.05 -26.71
N GLY A 19 -2.74 27.86 -26.69
CA GLY A 19 -1.28 27.65 -26.69
C GLY A 19 -0.58 28.24 -27.91
N ALA A 20 -1.19 28.16 -29.10
CA ALA A 20 -0.67 28.76 -30.31
C ALA A 20 -0.69 30.31 -30.31
N GLN A 21 -1.25 30.89 -29.26
CA GLN A 21 -1.22 32.33 -28.95
C GLN A 21 -0.42 32.65 -27.68
N GLY A 22 0.26 31.65 -27.09
CA GLY A 22 1.04 31.78 -25.84
C GLY A 22 0.22 31.66 -24.55
N GLY A 23 -1.08 31.32 -24.65
CA GLY A 23 -2.03 31.30 -23.54
C GLY A 23 -2.30 29.92 -22.90
N PHE A 24 -1.54 28.86 -23.28
CA PHE A 24 -1.86 27.47 -22.93
C PHE A 24 -2.16 27.28 -21.44
N TRP A 25 -1.24 27.66 -20.55
CA TRP A 25 -1.35 27.36 -19.12
C TRP A 25 -2.49 28.11 -18.44
N ALA A 26 -2.66 29.39 -18.77
CA ALA A 26 -3.76 30.19 -18.21
C ALA A 26 -5.12 29.64 -18.65
N TYR A 27 -5.25 29.31 -19.94
CA TYR A 27 -6.47 28.72 -20.49
C TYR A 27 -6.75 27.33 -19.93
N HIS A 28 -5.72 26.47 -19.84
CA HIS A 28 -5.80 25.14 -19.26
C HIS A 28 -6.29 25.18 -17.81
N VAL A 29 -5.71 26.04 -16.96
CA VAL A 29 -6.16 26.19 -15.56
C VAL A 29 -7.64 26.59 -15.51
N ALA A 30 -8.05 27.57 -16.31
CA ALA A 30 -9.43 28.03 -16.33
C ALA A 30 -10.42 26.97 -16.86
N LEU A 31 -10.01 26.11 -17.81
CA LEU A 31 -10.79 24.95 -18.24
C LEU A 31 -11.07 23.97 -17.08
N TYR A 32 -10.05 23.69 -16.26
CA TYR A 32 -10.19 22.78 -15.11
C TYR A 32 -11.07 23.40 -14.01
N GLU A 33 -10.87 24.67 -13.69
CA GLU A 33 -11.70 25.39 -12.70
C GLU A 33 -13.17 25.48 -13.15
N GLY A 34 -13.40 25.61 -14.45
CA GLY A 34 -14.73 25.67 -15.06
C GLY A 34 -15.33 24.33 -15.49
N GLN A 35 -14.71 23.19 -15.14
CA GLN A 35 -15.08 21.87 -15.69
C GLN A 35 -16.59 21.55 -15.56
N ASN A 36 -17.18 21.89 -14.42
CA ASN A 36 -18.61 21.67 -14.15
C ASN A 36 -19.55 22.45 -15.09
N GLN A 37 -19.07 23.50 -15.76
CA GLN A 37 -19.87 24.36 -16.63
C GLN A 37 -19.95 23.85 -18.07
N TRP A 38 -18.92 23.13 -18.55
CA TRP A 38 -18.82 22.69 -19.94
C TRP A 38 -18.82 21.16 -20.13
N ALA A 39 -18.37 20.38 -19.15
CA ALA A 39 -18.13 18.94 -19.35
C ALA A 39 -19.41 18.16 -19.73
N GLY A 40 -20.56 18.55 -19.17
CA GLY A 40 -21.86 17.93 -19.45
C GLY A 40 -22.72 18.66 -20.49
N GLN A 41 -22.22 19.73 -21.11
CA GLN A 41 -22.97 20.50 -22.09
C GLN A 41 -23.12 19.75 -23.42
N SER A 42 -24.08 20.19 -24.23
CA SER A 42 -24.11 19.82 -25.65
C SER A 42 -22.84 20.32 -26.35
N PRO A 43 -22.44 19.74 -27.50
CA PRO A 43 -21.27 20.21 -28.25
C PRO A 43 -21.32 21.70 -28.57
N ALA A 44 -22.50 22.24 -28.90
CA ALA A 44 -22.69 23.67 -29.14
C ALA A 44 -22.50 24.50 -27.86
N GLY A 45 -23.06 24.05 -26.73
CA GLY A 45 -22.90 24.75 -25.45
C GLY A 45 -21.45 24.72 -24.94
N ALA A 46 -20.75 23.60 -25.11
CA ALA A 46 -19.33 23.50 -24.78
C ALA A 46 -18.46 24.40 -25.68
N ARG A 47 -18.75 24.43 -26.99
CA ARG A 47 -18.09 25.35 -27.93
C ARG A 47 -18.25 26.81 -27.50
N ASP A 48 -19.47 27.24 -27.19
CA ASP A 48 -19.74 28.61 -26.76
C ASP A 48 -18.97 28.95 -25.49
N PHE A 49 -18.89 28.02 -24.53
CA PHE A 49 -18.06 28.17 -23.34
C PHE A 49 -16.58 28.36 -23.69
N PHE A 50 -16.00 27.53 -24.56
CA PHE A 50 -14.57 27.61 -24.92
C PHE A 50 -14.22 28.93 -25.60
N ILE A 51 -15.08 29.43 -26.50
CA ILE A 51 -14.87 30.71 -27.20
C ILE A 51 -14.99 31.89 -26.23
N ASN A 52 -15.99 31.87 -25.34
CA ASN A 52 -16.14 32.91 -24.31
C ASN A 52 -14.93 32.93 -23.37
N LEU A 53 -14.45 31.76 -22.97
CA LEU A 53 -13.24 31.65 -22.15
C LEU A 53 -12.03 32.23 -22.88
N ALA A 54 -11.90 32.01 -24.19
CA ALA A 54 -10.80 32.59 -24.98
C ALA A 54 -10.87 34.11 -25.00
N GLN A 55 -12.08 34.68 -25.12
CA GLN A 55 -12.31 36.12 -25.03
C GLN A 55 -11.93 36.68 -23.65
N GLU A 56 -12.34 36.02 -22.57
CA GLU A 56 -12.01 36.42 -21.20
C GLU A 56 -10.51 36.42 -20.93
N GLN A 57 -9.78 35.47 -21.53
CA GLN A 57 -8.32 35.36 -21.45
C GLN A 57 -7.59 36.33 -22.40
N GLY A 58 -8.31 37.19 -23.14
CA GLY A 58 -7.73 38.19 -24.01
C GLY A 58 -7.06 37.62 -25.27
N LEU A 59 -7.48 36.44 -25.72
CA LEU A 59 -6.98 35.81 -26.94
C LEU A 59 -7.61 36.43 -28.20
N ASP A 60 -6.97 36.24 -29.35
CA ASP A 60 -7.58 36.49 -30.65
C ASP A 60 -8.71 35.48 -30.86
N VAL A 61 -9.94 35.93 -30.58
CA VAL A 61 -11.16 35.12 -30.64
C VAL A 61 -11.45 34.66 -32.07
N ALA A 62 -11.14 35.46 -33.09
CA ALA A 62 -11.43 35.12 -34.48
C ALA A 62 -10.54 33.95 -34.91
N ARG A 63 -9.23 34.08 -34.65
CA ARG A 63 -8.26 33.01 -34.90
C ARG A 63 -8.59 31.75 -34.09
N PHE A 64 -8.86 31.91 -32.79
CA PHE A 64 -9.21 30.79 -31.91
C PHE A 64 -10.43 30.02 -32.43
N THR A 65 -11.49 30.74 -32.81
CA THR A 65 -12.73 30.14 -33.29
C THR A 65 -12.51 29.37 -34.58
N GLU A 66 -11.77 29.95 -35.52
CA GLU A 66 -11.40 29.28 -36.78
C GLU A 66 -10.58 28.01 -36.52
N GLU A 67 -9.55 28.10 -35.67
CA GLU A 67 -8.68 26.96 -35.35
C GLU A 67 -9.48 25.82 -34.66
N PHE A 68 -10.36 26.17 -33.73
CA PHE A 68 -11.22 25.23 -32.98
C PHE A 68 -12.29 24.56 -33.86
N ASP A 69 -12.98 25.34 -34.70
CA ASP A 69 -14.05 24.84 -35.58
C ASP A 69 -13.50 24.00 -36.73
N ASN A 70 -12.27 24.25 -37.17
CA ASN A 70 -11.60 23.49 -38.23
C ASN A 70 -10.89 22.23 -37.72
N ASP A 71 -11.05 21.86 -36.45
CA ASP A 71 -10.38 20.70 -35.85
C ASP A 71 -8.84 20.76 -35.99
N THR A 72 -8.25 21.96 -35.99
CA THR A 72 -6.83 22.20 -36.34
C THR A 72 -5.87 21.36 -35.50
N TYR A 73 -6.23 21.11 -34.24
CA TYR A 73 -5.41 20.36 -33.28
C TYR A 73 -5.89 18.92 -33.05
N ALA A 74 -6.97 18.47 -33.71
CA ALA A 74 -7.54 17.15 -33.45
C ALA A 74 -6.53 16.02 -33.69
N SER A 75 -5.83 16.03 -34.83
CA SER A 75 -4.80 15.02 -35.12
C SER A 75 -3.65 15.02 -34.13
N HIS A 76 -3.34 16.18 -33.54
CA HIS A 76 -2.29 16.31 -32.53
C HIS A 76 -2.73 15.66 -31.21
N ILE A 77 -3.96 15.94 -30.78
CA ILE A 77 -4.57 15.29 -29.60
C ILE A 77 -4.71 13.78 -29.80
N ASP A 78 -5.20 13.33 -30.95
CA ASP A 78 -5.32 11.90 -31.28
C ASP A 78 -3.98 11.17 -31.22
N THR A 79 -2.91 11.81 -31.73
CA THR A 79 -1.54 11.26 -31.66
C THR A 79 -1.10 11.11 -30.21
N PHE A 80 -1.31 12.14 -29.39
CA PHE A 80 -0.97 12.09 -27.96
C PHE A 80 -1.74 11.01 -27.21
N LEU A 81 -3.04 10.86 -27.47
CA LEU A 81 -3.86 9.81 -26.84
C LEU A 81 -3.40 8.41 -27.29
N GLN A 82 -3.01 8.25 -28.55
CA GLN A 82 -2.47 7.00 -29.06
C GLN A 82 -1.11 6.67 -28.44
N GLU A 83 -0.23 7.65 -28.30
CA GLU A 83 1.05 7.50 -27.61
C GLU A 83 0.86 7.11 -26.14
N ALA A 84 -0.04 7.78 -25.43
CA ALA A 84 -0.43 7.42 -24.07
C ALA A 84 -0.94 5.97 -24.01
N THR A 85 -1.83 5.59 -24.92
CA THR A 85 -2.33 4.20 -25.02
C THR A 85 -1.20 3.20 -25.27
N ASN A 86 -0.24 3.51 -26.14
CA ASN A 86 0.92 2.66 -26.41
C ASN A 86 1.86 2.53 -25.21
N LEU A 87 1.88 3.54 -24.33
CA LEU A 87 2.58 3.52 -23.04
C LEU A 87 1.73 2.88 -21.93
N ASN A 88 0.61 2.24 -22.28
CA ASN A 88 -0.39 1.70 -21.38
C ASN A 88 -1.01 2.76 -20.44
N LEU A 89 -1.02 4.04 -20.76
CA LEU A 89 -1.65 5.11 -19.97
C LEU A 89 -3.06 5.44 -20.49
N PRO A 90 -4.10 4.61 -20.28
CA PRO A 90 -5.40 4.80 -20.95
C PRO A 90 -6.22 5.97 -20.40
N GLY A 91 -5.76 6.64 -19.33
CA GLY A 91 -6.47 7.76 -18.72
C GLY A 91 -5.99 8.09 -17.30
N THR A 92 -6.61 9.08 -16.67
CA THR A 92 -6.32 9.49 -15.29
C THR A 92 -7.32 8.89 -14.29
N PRO A 93 -6.87 8.50 -13.08
CA PRO A 93 -5.49 8.46 -12.65
C PRO A 93 -4.73 7.29 -13.29
N SER A 94 -3.49 7.53 -13.68
CA SER A 94 -2.49 6.49 -13.99
C SER A 94 -1.35 6.67 -13.00
N VAL A 95 -0.89 5.59 -12.36
CA VAL A 95 0.25 5.63 -11.44
C VAL A 95 1.35 4.73 -11.96
N ILE A 96 2.58 5.25 -12.00
CA ILE A 96 3.78 4.47 -12.30
C ILE A 96 4.55 4.31 -11.00
N TYR A 97 4.82 3.07 -10.61
CA TYR A 97 5.52 2.71 -9.40
C TYR A 97 6.71 1.82 -9.75
N ASN A 98 7.94 2.25 -9.43
CA ASN A 98 9.18 1.54 -9.78
C ASN A 98 9.32 1.17 -11.27
N GLY A 99 8.74 1.98 -12.16
CA GLY A 99 8.75 1.74 -13.60
C GLY A 99 7.60 0.86 -14.09
N ASP A 100 6.85 0.24 -13.19
CA ASP A 100 5.66 -0.52 -13.49
C ASP A 100 4.43 0.37 -13.43
N LEU A 101 3.62 0.30 -14.48
CA LEU A 101 2.33 0.97 -14.49
C LEU A 101 1.32 0.18 -13.65
N ILE A 102 0.62 0.89 -12.77
CA ILE A 102 -0.58 0.43 -12.09
C ILE A 102 -1.79 0.86 -12.93
N PRO A 103 -2.55 -0.09 -13.53
CA PRO A 103 -3.74 0.21 -14.32
C PRO A 103 -4.73 1.09 -13.54
N GLY A 104 -5.41 2.01 -14.22
CA GLY A 104 -6.29 3.00 -13.58
C GLY A 104 -7.42 2.40 -12.73
N ASP A 105 -7.92 1.21 -13.08
CA ASP A 105 -8.92 0.44 -12.31
C ASP A 105 -8.33 -0.24 -11.06
N GLN A 106 -7.01 -0.28 -10.94
CA GLN A 106 -6.25 -0.83 -9.81
C GLN A 106 -5.59 0.24 -8.93
N VAL A 107 -5.60 1.51 -9.37
CA VAL A 107 -5.06 2.63 -8.60
C VAL A 107 -5.85 2.76 -7.29
N PRO A 108 -5.22 2.55 -6.12
CA PRO A 108 -5.89 2.74 -4.85
C PRO A 108 -6.21 4.23 -4.64
N PHE A 109 -7.48 4.55 -4.39
CA PHE A 109 -7.90 5.92 -4.05
C PHE A 109 -7.65 6.26 -2.59
N ALA A 110 -7.46 5.25 -1.73
CA ALA A 110 -7.21 5.45 -0.32
C ALA A 110 -5.71 5.64 -0.07
N PHE A 111 -5.35 6.79 0.51
CA PHE A 111 -3.95 7.17 0.77
C PHE A 111 -3.19 6.13 1.61
N TYR A 112 -3.85 5.50 2.59
CA TYR A 112 -3.20 4.48 3.43
C TYR A 112 -2.70 3.25 2.66
N VAL A 113 -3.28 2.96 1.48
CA VAL A 113 -2.81 1.84 0.64
C VAL A 113 -1.47 2.19 0.01
N TRP A 114 -1.25 3.44 -0.37
CA TRP A 114 0.03 3.90 -0.90
C TRP A 114 1.11 3.89 0.17
N ASP A 115 0.78 4.31 1.39
CA ASP A 115 1.71 4.18 2.51
C ASP A 115 2.12 2.71 2.71
N ALA A 116 1.15 1.78 2.73
CA ALA A 116 1.45 0.36 2.82
C ALA A 116 2.36 -0.16 1.69
N VAL A 117 2.09 0.23 0.44
CA VAL A 117 2.94 -0.13 -0.72
C VAL A 117 4.37 0.37 -0.54
N VAL A 118 4.54 1.62 -0.11
CA VAL A 118 5.86 2.21 0.14
C VAL A 118 6.58 1.49 1.28
N GLN A 119 5.90 1.23 2.41
CA GLN A 119 6.50 0.53 3.54
C GLN A 119 6.95 -0.89 3.17
N LEU A 120 6.13 -1.63 2.39
CA LEU A 120 6.47 -2.97 1.93
C LEU A 120 7.66 -3.00 0.97
N GLU A 121 7.83 -1.96 0.15
CA GLU A 121 9.01 -1.85 -0.71
C GLU A 121 10.27 -1.53 0.09
N LEU A 122 10.18 -0.58 1.01
CA LEU A 122 11.30 -0.23 1.91
C LEU A 122 11.70 -1.45 2.77
N LEU A 123 10.74 -2.29 3.16
CA LEU A 123 10.99 -3.52 3.91
C LEU A 123 11.93 -4.47 3.15
N LYS A 124 11.88 -4.54 1.81
CA LYS A 124 12.71 -5.46 1.02
C LYS A 124 14.20 -5.29 1.30
N ALA A 125 14.66 -4.08 1.58
CA ALA A 125 16.06 -3.80 1.91
C ALA A 125 16.51 -4.41 3.25
N ARG A 126 15.57 -4.71 4.15
CA ARG A 126 15.82 -5.34 5.46
C ARG A 126 15.61 -6.86 5.45
N GLN A 127 14.96 -7.40 4.41
CA GLN A 127 14.61 -8.82 4.34
C GLN A 127 15.84 -9.71 4.19
N PHE A 128 15.72 -10.92 4.73
CA PHE A 128 16.71 -11.98 4.66
C PHE A 128 16.35 -12.97 3.56
N ALA A 129 17.37 -13.48 2.87
CA ALA A 129 17.18 -14.42 1.75
C ALA A 129 16.73 -15.82 2.18
N SER A 130 16.97 -16.20 3.44
CA SER A 130 16.62 -17.51 3.98
C SER A 130 16.50 -17.46 5.50
N PRO A 131 15.86 -18.47 6.13
CA PRO A 131 15.89 -18.61 7.58
C PRO A 131 17.34 -18.68 8.10
N PRO A 132 17.62 -18.18 9.31
CA PRO A 132 18.95 -18.23 9.90
C PRO A 132 19.36 -19.68 10.22
N PRO A 133 20.67 -20.01 10.22
CA PRO A 133 21.13 -21.31 10.69
C PRO A 133 20.74 -21.53 12.16
N MET A 134 20.58 -22.80 12.55
CA MET A 134 20.31 -23.16 13.94
C MET A 134 21.54 -22.88 14.81
N THR A 135 21.42 -21.97 15.77
CA THR A 135 22.52 -21.55 16.66
C THR A 135 22.19 -21.70 18.14
N ILE A 136 20.91 -21.78 18.49
CA ILE A 136 20.48 -21.95 19.88
C ILE A 136 20.72 -23.39 20.36
N ASP A 137 20.96 -23.51 21.66
CA ASP A 137 20.94 -24.78 22.39
C ASP A 137 19.53 -25.00 22.94
N THR A 138 18.83 -26.05 22.48
CA THR A 138 17.43 -26.33 22.84
C THR A 138 17.25 -26.83 24.28
N GLY A 139 18.34 -27.20 24.96
CA GLY A 139 18.32 -27.58 26.38
C GLY A 139 18.45 -26.41 27.35
N LYS A 140 18.60 -25.17 26.84
CA LYS A 140 18.75 -23.97 27.67
C LYS A 140 17.44 -23.19 27.79
N ARG A 141 17.40 -22.31 28.79
CA ARG A 141 16.33 -21.34 29.00
C ARG A 141 16.68 -20.03 28.29
N TYR A 142 15.74 -19.48 27.54
CA TYR A 142 15.84 -18.16 26.92
C TYR A 142 14.67 -17.30 27.35
N GLN A 143 14.93 -16.00 27.47
CA GLN A 143 13.91 -14.99 27.74
C GLN A 143 14.10 -13.83 26.79
N ALA A 144 12.98 -13.22 26.39
CA ALA A 144 12.97 -11.98 25.63
C ALA A 144 12.31 -10.88 26.47
N ARG A 145 12.99 -9.74 26.59
CA ARG A 145 12.45 -8.54 27.22
C ARG A 145 11.96 -7.61 26.11
N VAL A 146 10.70 -7.23 26.17
CA VAL A 146 10.08 -6.31 25.22
C VAL A 146 9.83 -5.00 25.95
N GLN A 147 10.40 -3.91 25.43
CA GLN A 147 10.18 -2.57 25.94
C GLN A 147 9.25 -1.81 24.99
N MET A 148 8.22 -1.19 25.55
CA MET A 148 7.22 -0.41 24.83
C MET A 148 7.66 1.06 24.73
N GLU A 149 7.07 1.82 23.81
CA GLU A 149 7.33 3.26 23.68
C GLU A 149 7.04 4.03 24.98
N SER A 150 6.08 3.58 25.78
CA SER A 150 5.75 4.16 27.09
C SER A 150 6.87 3.99 28.13
N GLY A 151 7.84 3.11 27.87
CA GLY A 151 8.83 2.66 28.86
C GLY A 151 8.36 1.45 29.68
N ASP A 152 7.12 0.98 29.50
CA ASP A 152 6.64 -0.26 30.12
C ASP A 152 7.36 -1.46 29.49
N GLU A 153 7.51 -2.54 30.27
CA GLU A 153 8.23 -3.74 29.84
C GLU A 153 7.50 -5.01 30.26
N PHE A 154 7.62 -6.03 29.41
CA PHE A 154 7.22 -7.40 29.75
C PHE A 154 8.29 -8.40 29.32
N VAL A 155 8.27 -9.59 29.94
CA VAL A 155 9.23 -10.66 29.70
C VAL A 155 8.52 -11.92 29.20
N ILE A 156 9.02 -12.46 28.10
CA ILE A 156 8.57 -13.72 27.51
C ILE A 156 9.58 -14.81 27.87
N GLU A 157 9.12 -15.92 28.44
CA GLU A 157 9.87 -17.18 28.47
C GLU A 157 9.67 -17.94 27.16
N LEU A 158 10.77 -18.31 26.50
CA LEU A 158 10.75 -19.00 25.20
C LEU A 158 10.88 -20.51 25.38
N TYR A 159 10.30 -21.28 24.45
CA TYR A 159 10.20 -22.74 24.49
C TYR A 159 11.06 -23.41 23.40
N PRO A 160 12.40 -23.39 23.49
CA PRO A 160 13.27 -23.87 22.43
C PRO A 160 13.23 -25.40 22.23
N ALA A 161 12.74 -26.16 23.20
CA ALA A 161 12.53 -27.60 23.07
C ALA A 161 11.26 -27.93 22.25
N SER A 162 10.21 -27.13 22.40
CA SER A 162 8.92 -27.32 21.72
C SER A 162 8.92 -26.70 20.31
N ALA A 163 9.54 -25.53 20.15
CA ALA A 163 9.57 -24.78 18.88
C ALA A 163 11.00 -24.29 18.54
N PRO A 164 11.95 -25.20 18.26
CA PRO A 164 13.36 -24.86 18.09
C PRO A 164 13.64 -23.89 16.94
N GLN A 165 13.04 -24.09 15.76
CA GLN A 165 13.27 -23.20 14.62
C GLN A 165 12.63 -21.84 14.84
N THR A 166 11.46 -21.82 15.47
CA THR A 166 10.73 -20.59 15.79
C THR A 166 11.49 -19.74 16.80
N VAL A 167 11.95 -20.34 17.90
CA VAL A 167 12.75 -19.63 18.90
C VAL A 167 14.09 -19.16 18.31
N ASN A 168 14.74 -19.97 17.48
CA ASN A 168 15.98 -19.57 16.80
C ASN A 168 15.77 -18.37 15.88
N SER A 169 14.71 -18.40 15.06
CA SER A 169 14.31 -17.31 14.17
C SER A 169 13.99 -16.04 14.96
N PHE A 170 13.19 -16.16 16.02
CA PHE A 170 12.80 -15.03 16.87
C PHE A 170 14.01 -14.35 17.52
N ILE A 171 14.93 -15.12 18.11
CA ILE A 171 16.15 -14.59 18.73
C ILE A 171 17.06 -13.93 17.70
N PHE A 172 17.23 -14.54 16.52
CA PHE A 172 18.00 -13.95 15.43
C PHE A 172 17.41 -12.60 15.01
N LEU A 173 16.11 -12.55 14.70
CA LEU A 173 15.43 -11.32 14.30
C LEU A 173 15.50 -10.23 15.37
N ALA A 174 15.34 -10.60 16.65
CA ALA A 174 15.50 -9.66 17.76
C ALA A 174 16.91 -9.07 17.84
N ASN A 175 17.95 -9.88 17.67
CA ASN A 175 19.34 -9.42 17.68
C ASN A 175 19.70 -8.53 16.48
N GLU A 176 19.02 -8.71 15.35
CA GLU A 176 19.16 -7.85 14.16
C GLU A 176 18.31 -6.57 14.24
N GLY A 177 17.67 -6.28 15.38
CA GLY A 177 16.82 -5.10 15.56
C GLY A 177 15.54 -5.15 14.70
N TRP A 178 15.10 -6.34 14.29
CA TRP A 178 13.91 -6.50 13.44
C TRP A 178 12.64 -5.94 14.11
N PHE A 179 12.53 -6.12 15.43
CA PHE A 179 11.37 -5.72 16.23
C PHE A 179 11.45 -4.29 16.79
N ASP A 180 12.52 -3.55 16.50
CA ASP A 180 12.69 -2.18 16.99
C ASP A 180 11.68 -1.24 16.29
N GLY A 181 10.93 -0.48 17.09
CA GLY A 181 9.89 0.44 16.61
C GLY A 181 8.64 -0.26 16.05
N VAL A 182 8.52 -1.58 16.20
CA VAL A 182 7.39 -2.35 15.67
C VAL A 182 6.16 -2.22 16.59
N THR A 183 5.04 -1.81 15.99
CA THR A 183 3.77 -1.64 16.71
C THR A 183 2.95 -2.93 16.80
N PHE A 184 2.11 -3.02 17.82
CA PHE A 184 0.97 -3.94 17.83
C PHE A 184 -0.12 -3.43 16.88
N HIS A 185 -0.01 -3.81 15.60
CA HIS A 185 -0.88 -3.32 14.54
C HIS A 185 -2.30 -3.92 14.58
N ARG A 186 -2.51 -5.01 15.34
CA ARG A 186 -3.83 -5.64 15.51
C ARG A 186 -4.03 -6.07 16.96
N VAL A 187 -4.96 -5.42 17.65
CA VAL A 187 -5.35 -5.76 19.02
C VAL A 187 -6.85 -6.01 19.05
N ILE A 188 -7.24 -7.23 19.41
CA ILE A 188 -8.65 -7.62 19.55
C ILE A 188 -8.87 -8.01 21.01
N PRO A 189 -9.69 -7.23 21.76
CA PRO A 189 -10.06 -7.57 23.13
C PRO A 189 -10.62 -9.00 23.22
N ASP A 190 -10.29 -9.68 24.32
CA ASP A 190 -10.71 -11.06 24.59
C ASP A 190 -10.27 -12.08 23.51
N PHE A 191 -9.22 -11.75 22.75
CA PHE A 191 -8.66 -12.64 21.74
C PHE A 191 -7.13 -12.57 21.71
N VAL A 192 -6.53 -11.70 20.90
CA VAL A 192 -5.06 -11.60 20.77
C VAL A 192 -4.60 -10.15 20.52
N ALA A 193 -3.35 -9.87 20.93
CA ALA A 193 -2.58 -8.71 20.50
C ALA A 193 -1.44 -9.18 19.58
N GLN A 194 -1.47 -8.79 18.31
CA GLN A 194 -0.55 -9.21 17.25
C GLN A 194 0.42 -8.09 16.86
N THR A 195 1.68 -8.47 16.64
CA THR A 195 2.84 -7.62 16.35
C THR A 195 3.84 -8.33 15.42
N GLY A 196 5.04 -7.77 15.24
CA GLY A 196 6.15 -8.41 14.54
C GLY A 196 6.23 -8.12 13.03
N ASP A 197 5.42 -7.18 12.54
CA ASP A 197 5.51 -6.62 11.18
C ASP A 197 6.12 -5.21 11.23
N PRO A 198 7.37 -5.01 10.74
CA PRO A 198 8.01 -3.70 10.75
C PRO A 198 7.33 -2.63 9.90
N THR A 199 6.42 -3.02 9.01
CA THR A 199 5.64 -2.08 8.20
C THR A 199 4.35 -1.64 8.88
N GLY A 200 3.91 -2.36 9.93
CA GLY A 200 2.61 -2.16 10.57
C GLY A 200 1.39 -2.49 9.70
N THR A 201 1.59 -3.00 8.48
CA THR A 201 0.51 -3.27 7.51
C THR A 201 -0.25 -4.56 7.80
N GLY A 202 0.35 -5.47 8.57
CA GLY A 202 -0.14 -6.81 8.87
C GLY A 202 0.23 -7.85 7.81
N VAL A 203 0.93 -7.48 6.73
CA VAL A 203 1.33 -8.39 5.65
C VAL A 203 2.85 -8.44 5.42
N GLY A 204 3.63 -7.65 6.17
CA GLY A 204 5.09 -7.70 6.11
C GLY A 204 5.68 -8.92 6.81
N GLY A 205 6.94 -9.22 6.49
CA GLY A 205 7.68 -10.36 7.05
C GLY A 205 9.16 -10.36 6.68
N PRO A 206 9.94 -11.32 7.20
CA PRO A 206 11.40 -11.29 7.19
C PRO A 206 12.03 -11.70 5.85
N GLY A 207 11.22 -11.97 4.82
CA GLY A 207 11.69 -12.44 3.50
C GLY A 207 11.76 -13.96 3.39
N TYR A 208 11.50 -14.69 4.46
CA TYR A 208 11.42 -16.15 4.49
C TYR A 208 10.23 -16.63 5.34
N THR A 209 9.93 -17.92 5.24
CA THR A 209 9.00 -18.62 6.13
C THR A 209 9.68 -19.81 6.82
N ILE A 210 9.13 -20.23 7.96
CA ILE A 210 9.53 -21.41 8.72
C ILE A 210 8.30 -22.32 8.99
N PRO A 211 8.50 -23.64 9.14
CA PRO A 211 7.40 -24.59 9.32
C PRO A 211 6.67 -24.40 10.65
N ASN A 212 5.48 -24.97 10.75
CA ASN A 212 4.78 -25.10 12.02
C ASN A 212 5.48 -26.15 12.90
N GLU A 213 5.75 -25.79 14.14
CA GLU A 213 6.20 -26.66 15.22
C GLU A 213 5.05 -26.75 16.24
N ILE A 214 4.35 -27.89 16.28
CA ILE A 214 3.16 -28.10 17.13
C ILE A 214 3.51 -29.08 18.24
N ASP A 215 3.52 -28.60 19.48
CA ASP A 215 3.65 -29.43 20.68
C ASP A 215 2.26 -29.75 21.23
N PRO A 216 1.83 -31.02 21.30
CA PRO A 216 0.50 -31.40 21.78
C PRO A 216 0.26 -31.10 23.26
N ASN A 217 1.29 -30.73 24.02
CA ASN A 217 1.17 -30.35 25.43
C ASN A 217 0.98 -28.84 25.64
N LEU A 218 1.08 -28.03 24.59
CA LEU A 218 0.88 -26.59 24.65
C LEU A 218 -0.48 -26.24 24.02
N THR A 219 -1.23 -25.37 24.70
CA THR A 219 -2.54 -24.88 24.24
C THR A 219 -2.63 -23.37 24.40
N HIS A 220 -3.55 -22.74 23.67
CA HIS A 220 -3.87 -21.31 23.77
C HIS A 220 -4.90 -20.99 24.87
N ALA A 221 -5.09 -21.90 25.83
CA ALA A 221 -6.11 -21.76 26.89
C ALA A 221 -5.76 -20.67 27.92
N ASP A 222 -4.47 -20.39 28.09
CA ASP A 222 -4.00 -19.39 29.06
C ASP A 222 -3.84 -18.02 28.41
N VAL A 223 -4.05 -16.96 29.21
CA VAL A 223 -3.63 -15.60 28.86
C VAL A 223 -2.10 -15.52 28.87
N GLY A 224 -1.55 -14.74 27.93
CA GLY A 224 -0.11 -14.50 27.83
C GLY A 224 0.65 -15.56 27.02
N MET A 225 -0.02 -16.54 26.41
CA MET A 225 0.64 -17.47 25.49
C MET A 225 1.14 -16.71 24.27
N VAL A 226 2.36 -17.02 23.82
CA VAL A 226 3.00 -16.37 22.68
C VAL A 226 3.12 -17.35 21.53
N ALA A 227 2.52 -17.01 20.40
CA ALA A 227 2.46 -17.87 19.23
C ALA A 227 2.68 -17.10 17.91
N MET A 228 3.10 -17.82 16.88
CA MET A 228 3.33 -17.27 15.55
C MET A 228 2.01 -16.97 14.83
N ALA A 229 1.92 -15.81 14.18
CA ALA A 229 0.90 -15.58 13.15
C ALA A 229 1.37 -16.18 11.81
N ASN A 230 0.44 -16.73 11.03
CA ASN A 230 0.72 -17.29 9.71
C ASN A 230 -0.45 -17.07 8.74
N SER A 231 -0.17 -17.26 7.44
CA SER A 231 -1.14 -17.18 6.34
C SER A 231 -1.65 -18.56 5.89
N GLY A 232 -1.47 -19.57 6.75
CA GLY A 232 -1.62 -20.98 6.43
C GLY A 232 -0.48 -21.81 7.02
N ALA A 233 -0.64 -23.13 7.02
CA ALA A 233 0.36 -24.05 7.56
C ALA A 233 1.75 -23.79 6.94
N ASP A 234 2.79 -23.82 7.78
CA ASP A 234 4.19 -23.69 7.40
C ASP A 234 4.57 -22.34 6.75
N THR A 235 3.81 -21.28 7.07
CA THR A 235 4.07 -19.91 6.59
C THR A 235 4.42 -18.93 7.71
N ASN A 236 5.03 -19.41 8.81
CA ASN A 236 5.42 -18.54 9.91
C ASN A 236 6.56 -17.62 9.47
N GLY A 237 6.42 -16.31 9.68
CA GLY A 237 7.42 -15.30 9.35
C GLY A 237 8.01 -14.67 10.61
N SER A 238 7.81 -13.37 10.76
CA SER A 238 8.23 -12.59 11.93
C SER A 238 7.06 -12.14 12.80
N GLN A 239 5.82 -12.29 12.33
CA GLN A 239 4.65 -11.86 13.07
C GLN A 239 4.27 -12.87 14.14
N TRP A 240 3.94 -12.36 15.32
CA TRP A 240 3.56 -13.16 16.48
C TRP A 240 2.48 -12.42 17.29
N TYR A 241 1.81 -13.14 18.16
CA TYR A 241 0.77 -12.60 19.00
C TYR A 241 0.83 -13.12 20.43
N ILE A 242 0.20 -12.35 21.32
CA ILE A 242 -0.02 -12.70 22.73
C ILE A 242 -1.52 -12.96 22.90
N THR A 243 -1.89 -14.08 23.52
CA THR A 243 -3.29 -14.36 23.87
C THR A 243 -3.77 -13.46 25.00
N LEU A 244 -4.97 -12.90 24.85
CA LEU A 244 -5.63 -12.03 25.84
C LEU A 244 -6.81 -12.72 26.54
N ALA A 245 -7.21 -13.91 26.05
CA ALA A 245 -8.19 -14.80 26.63
C ALA A 245 -7.87 -16.26 26.24
N ASP A 246 -8.70 -17.20 26.68
CA ASP A 246 -8.71 -18.56 26.13
C ASP A 246 -9.13 -18.51 24.66
N VAL A 247 -8.20 -18.90 23.79
CA VAL A 247 -8.40 -18.96 22.33
C VAL A 247 -8.00 -20.33 21.79
N SER A 248 -8.35 -21.38 22.53
CA SER A 248 -8.01 -22.78 22.20
C SER A 248 -8.49 -23.24 20.82
N GLU A 249 -9.38 -22.50 20.15
CA GLU A 249 -9.71 -22.73 18.73
C GLU A 249 -8.51 -22.57 17.79
N LEU A 250 -7.42 -21.93 18.23
CA LEU A 250 -6.17 -21.76 17.48
C LEU A 250 -5.22 -22.97 17.63
N ASP A 251 -5.51 -23.90 18.54
CA ASP A 251 -4.65 -25.06 18.80
C ASP A 251 -4.43 -25.92 17.54
N GLY A 252 -3.20 -26.44 17.41
CA GLY A 252 -2.80 -27.29 16.30
C GLY A 252 -2.53 -26.56 14.98
N SER A 253 -2.86 -25.26 14.88
CA SER A 253 -2.69 -24.46 13.65
C SER A 253 -1.56 -23.43 13.74
N TYR A 254 -1.20 -23.02 14.95
CA TYR A 254 -0.20 -21.99 15.22
C TYR A 254 0.85 -22.49 16.21
N THR A 255 2.11 -22.16 15.95
CA THR A 255 3.23 -22.55 16.81
C THR A 255 3.28 -21.68 18.04
N ILE A 256 3.00 -22.28 19.20
CA ILE A 256 3.28 -21.70 20.51
C ILE A 256 4.77 -21.84 20.78
N PHE A 257 5.45 -20.71 20.98
CA PHE A 257 6.91 -20.69 21.20
C PHE A 257 7.32 -19.97 22.48
N GLY A 258 6.37 -19.49 23.28
CA GLY A 258 6.66 -18.92 24.58
C GLY A 258 5.42 -18.53 25.38
N LYS A 259 5.65 -17.91 26.53
CA LYS A 259 4.61 -17.31 27.39
C LYS A 259 5.16 -16.08 28.09
N VAL A 260 4.33 -15.04 28.21
CA VAL A 260 4.61 -13.88 29.06
C VAL A 260 4.60 -14.31 30.52
N ILE A 261 5.67 -14.01 31.25
CA ILE A 261 5.87 -14.41 32.64
C ILE A 261 5.95 -13.24 33.62
N GLU A 262 6.21 -12.02 33.13
CA GLU A 262 6.33 -10.78 33.91
C GLU A 262 5.91 -9.58 33.06
N GLY A 263 5.37 -8.53 33.70
CA GLY A 263 4.88 -7.30 33.06
C GLY A 263 3.41 -7.34 32.72
#